data_AF-T0ZL07-F1
#
_entry.id   AF-T0ZL07-F1
#
_cell.length_a   1.000
_cell.length_b   1.000
_cell.length_c   1.000
_cell.angle_alpha   90.00
_cell.angle_beta   90.00
_cell.angle_gamma   90.00
#
_symmetry.space_group_name_H-M   'P 1'
#
loop_
_entity.id
_entity.type
_entity.pdbx_description
1 polymer ?
#
loop_
_entity_poly.entity_id
_entity_poly.type
_entity_poly.pdbx_seq_one_letter_code
_entity_poly.pdbx_strand_id
1 'polypeptide(L)'
;MPHGIIHLFRINAKNTGQFERTLIIADEGAYVSYLEGCTAPMRDENQLHAAVVELVALKGAQIKYSTVQNWYPGDKDGKGGIYNFVTKRGKCMENARISWTQVETGSAITWKYPSVILQGDNSIGEF
;
A
#
# COMPACT_ATOMS: atom_id res chain seq x y z
N MET A 1 -21.03 14.01 1.57
CA MET A 1 -19.58 13.77 1.39
C MET A 1 -19.38 12.26 1.29
N PRO A 2 -18.76 11.70 0.24
CA PRO A 2 -18.40 10.29 0.25
C PRO A 2 -17.39 10.06 1.38
N HIS A 3 -17.65 9.07 2.24
CA HIS A 3 -16.79 8.72 3.36
C HIS A 3 -15.65 7.81 2.84
N GLY A 4 -14.40 8.10 3.19
CA GLY A 4 -13.25 7.25 2.84
C GLY A 4 -13.24 5.94 3.64
N ILE A 5 -12.67 4.89 3.06
CA ILE A 5 -12.45 3.62 3.76
C ILE A 5 -11.07 3.67 4.42
N ILE A 6 -11.00 3.36 5.71
CA ILE A 6 -9.74 3.30 6.47
C ILE A 6 -9.51 1.86 6.90
N HIS A 7 -8.30 1.35 6.64
CA HIS A 7 -7.84 0.08 7.14
C HIS A 7 -6.54 0.25 7.93
N LEU A 8 -6.50 -0.31 9.14
CA LEU A 8 -5.34 -0.24 10.03
C LEU A 8 -4.78 -1.65 10.23
N PHE A 9 -3.51 -1.83 9.86
CA PHE A 9 -2.76 -3.04 10.15
C PHE A 9 -1.75 -2.82 11.28
N ARG A 10 -1.62 -3.80 12.16
CA ARG A 10 -0.68 -3.78 13.28
C ARG A 10 0.00 -5.15 13.45
N ILE A 11 1.32 -5.17 13.32
CA ILE A 11 2.12 -6.37 13.60
C ILE A 11 2.17 -6.57 15.12
N ASN A 12 1.58 -7.65 15.63
CA ASN A 12 1.53 -7.93 17.08
C ASN A 12 2.26 -9.21 17.50
N ALA A 13 2.36 -10.23 16.65
CA ALA A 13 2.96 -11.53 17.01
C ALA A 13 4.50 -11.51 16.92
N LYS A 14 5.16 -12.26 17.82
CA LYS A 14 6.62 -12.45 17.79
C LYS A 14 6.97 -13.49 16.73
N ASN A 15 8.06 -13.26 15.99
CA ASN A 15 8.67 -14.20 15.04
C ASN A 15 7.76 -14.59 13.86
N THR A 16 6.83 -13.71 13.49
CA THR A 16 5.91 -13.90 12.37
C THR A 16 6.21 -12.93 11.24
N GLY A 17 6.19 -13.40 10.00
CA GLY A 17 6.01 -12.52 8.84
C GLY A 17 4.54 -12.12 8.72
N GLN A 18 4.27 -10.84 8.48
CA GLN A 18 2.92 -10.38 8.11
C GLN A 18 2.78 -10.46 6.59
N PHE A 19 1.80 -11.24 6.14
CA PHE A 19 1.44 -11.36 4.74
C PHE A 19 0.01 -10.86 4.55
N GLU A 20 -0.18 -9.92 3.64
CA GLU A 20 -1.51 -9.38 3.34
C GLU A 20 -1.70 -9.15 1.85
N ARG A 21 -2.95 -9.25 1.41
CA ARG A 21 -3.36 -8.96 0.04
C ARG A 21 -4.59 -8.08 0.05
N THR A 22 -4.49 -6.94 -0.61
CA THR A 22 -5.58 -5.99 -0.82
C THR A 22 -5.97 -6.00 -2.29
N LEU A 23 -7.23 -6.29 -2.59
CA LEU A 23 -7.81 -6.16 -3.93
C LEU A 23 -8.94 -5.13 -3.87
N ILE A 24 -8.82 -4.05 -4.64
CA ILE A 24 -9.86 -3.03 -4.78
C ILE A 24 -10.28 -2.98 -6.25
N ILE A 25 -11.58 -3.13 -6.49
CA ILE A 25 -12.20 -2.99 -7.80
C ILE A 25 -13.18 -1.83 -7.72
N ALA A 26 -12.94 -0.79 -8.51
CA ALA A 26 -13.86 0.34 -8.68
C ALA A 26 -14.61 0.17 -10.00
N ASP A 27 -15.93 0.01 -9.90
CA ASP A 27 -16.83 -0.13 -11.05
C ASP A 27 -16.91 1.16 -11.88
N GLU A 28 -17.57 1.11 -13.04
CA GLU A 28 -17.65 2.24 -13.97
C GLU A 28 -18.14 3.53 -13.29
N GLY A 29 -17.39 4.63 -13.50
CA GLY A 29 -17.67 5.94 -12.90
C GLY A 29 -17.53 6.01 -11.36
N ALA A 30 -17.14 4.93 -10.69
CA ALA A 30 -17.05 4.89 -9.23
C ALA A 30 -15.87 5.72 -8.71
N TYR A 31 -16.00 6.20 -7.47
CA TYR A 31 -14.93 6.88 -6.75
C TYR A 31 -14.62 6.13 -5.45
N VAL A 32 -13.37 5.72 -5.27
CA VAL A 32 -12.87 5.05 -4.07
C VAL A 32 -11.70 5.85 -3.49
N SER A 33 -11.76 6.14 -2.19
CA SER A 33 -10.65 6.68 -1.43
C SER A 33 -10.34 5.72 -0.28
N TYR A 34 -9.16 5.11 -0.32
CA TYR A 34 -8.70 4.12 0.64
C TYR A 34 -7.43 4.58 1.34
N LEU A 35 -7.42 4.52 2.67
CA LEU A 35 -6.26 4.84 3.50
C LEU A 35 -5.82 3.59 4.28
N GLU A 36 -4.58 3.18 4.07
CA GLU A 36 -3.91 2.13 4.82
C GLU A 36 -2.97 2.76 5.86
N GLY A 37 -3.17 2.42 7.13
CA GLY A 37 -2.23 2.72 8.21
C GLY A 37 -1.48 1.47 8.66
N CYS A 38 -0.16 1.53 8.80
CA CYS A 38 0.63 0.43 9.37
C CYS A 38 1.59 0.92 10.46
N THR A 39 1.64 0.18 11.57
CA THR A 39 2.62 0.42 12.65
C THR A 39 3.23 -0.89 13.16
N ALA A 40 4.51 -0.86 13.57
CA ALA A 40 5.16 -1.98 14.25
C ALA A 40 5.74 -1.60 15.62
N PRO A 41 5.64 -2.48 16.62
CA PRO A 41 6.37 -2.34 17.88
C PRO A 41 7.86 -2.68 17.71
N MET A 42 8.71 -2.12 18.58
CA MET A 42 10.12 -2.49 18.66
C MET A 42 10.28 -3.97 19.04
N ARG A 43 11.14 -4.68 18.32
CA ARG A 43 11.50 -6.08 18.56
C ARG A 43 12.99 -6.27 18.26
N ASP A 44 13.61 -7.22 18.95
CA ASP A 44 15.03 -7.55 18.79
C ASP A 44 15.30 -8.41 17.54
N GLU A 45 14.27 -9.08 17.01
CA GLU A 45 14.33 -9.88 15.79
C GLU A 45 13.79 -9.10 14.59
N ASN A 46 14.41 -9.30 13.41
CA ASN A 46 13.94 -8.76 12.15
C ASN A 46 12.57 -9.35 11.79
N GLN A 47 11.64 -8.50 11.37
CA GLN A 47 10.31 -8.92 10.95
C GLN A 47 10.08 -8.57 9.48
N LEU A 48 9.43 -9.50 8.77
CA LEU A 48 9.06 -9.32 7.37
C LEU A 48 7.62 -8.82 7.27
N HIS A 49 7.43 -7.70 6.58
CA HIS A 49 6.14 -7.25 6.08
C HIS A 49 6.14 -7.42 4.56
N ALA A 50 5.37 -8.38 4.07
CA ALA A 50 5.25 -8.70 2.66
C ALA A 50 3.79 -8.55 2.20
N ALA A 51 3.51 -7.54 1.38
CA ALA A 51 2.14 -7.23 0.97
C ALA A 51 1.98 -7.19 -0.55
N VAL A 52 0.77 -7.48 -1.01
CA VAL A 52 0.35 -7.32 -2.40
C VAL A 52 -0.88 -6.41 -2.46
N VAL A 53 -0.82 -5.36 -3.26
CA VAL A 53 -1.96 -4.47 -3.51
C VAL A 53 -2.28 -4.48 -5.00
N GLU A 54 -3.52 -4.83 -5.31
CA GLU A 54 -4.07 -4.84 -6.67
C GLU A 54 -5.25 -3.87 -6.75
N LEU A 55 -5.17 -2.90 -7.66
CA LEU A 55 -6.24 -1.97 -7.95
C LEU A 55 -6.75 -2.18 -9.37
N VAL A 56 -8.06 -2.23 -9.56
CA VAL A 56 -8.70 -2.27 -10.87
C VAL A 56 -9.70 -1.12 -10.96
N ALA A 57 -9.38 -0.10 -11.74
CA ALA A 57 -10.27 1.02 -12.02
C ALA A 57 -10.92 0.83 -13.40
N LEU A 58 -12.22 0.55 -13.42
CA LEU A 58 -13.00 0.42 -14.66
C LEU A 58 -13.26 1.80 -15.30
N LYS A 59 -14.02 1.83 -16.40
CA LYS A 59 -14.19 3.02 -17.24
C LYS A 59 -14.63 4.24 -16.41
N GLY A 60 -13.90 5.34 -16.52
CA GLY A 60 -14.19 6.59 -15.79
C GLY A 60 -14.03 6.51 -14.27
N ALA A 61 -13.59 5.38 -13.71
CA ALA A 61 -13.48 5.20 -12.26
C ALA A 61 -12.23 5.88 -11.71
N GLN A 62 -12.28 6.25 -10.43
CA GLN A 62 -11.18 6.89 -9.72
C GLN A 62 -10.86 6.15 -8.43
N ILE A 63 -9.61 5.74 -8.27
CA ILE A 63 -9.09 5.15 -7.03
C ILE A 63 -7.98 6.04 -6.48
N LYS A 64 -8.14 6.48 -5.23
CA LYS A 64 -7.08 7.09 -4.44
C LYS A 64 -6.64 6.12 -3.35
N TYR A 65 -5.39 5.69 -3.40
CA TYR A 65 -4.80 4.76 -2.45
C TYR A 65 -3.69 5.46 -1.68
N SER A 66 -3.94 5.69 -0.39
CA SER A 66 -3.01 6.38 0.49
C SER A 66 -2.42 5.40 1.51
N THR A 67 -1.11 5.49 1.75
CA THR A 67 -0.46 4.71 2.82
C THR A 67 0.29 5.63 3.78
N VAL A 68 0.09 5.39 5.08
CA VAL A 68 0.86 6.00 6.16
C VAL A 68 1.47 4.88 6.99
N GLN A 69 2.79 4.71 6.88
CA GLN A 69 3.49 3.62 7.56
C GLN A 69 4.61 4.16 8.46
N ASN A 70 4.61 3.74 9.73
CA ASN A 70 5.66 4.05 10.69
C ASN A 70 6.24 2.77 11.29
N TRP A 71 7.47 2.46 10.91
CA TRP A 71 8.15 1.22 11.27
C TRP A 71 9.27 1.44 12.28
N TYR A 72 9.79 0.35 12.85
CA TYR A 72 11.01 0.35 13.65
C TYR A 72 12.22 0.01 12.75
N PRO A 73 13.30 0.83 12.72
CA PRO A 73 14.41 0.62 11.79
C PRO A 73 15.44 -0.41 12.27
N GLY A 74 15.29 -0.91 13.51
CA GLY A 74 16.32 -1.68 14.18
C GLY A 74 17.24 -0.81 15.02
N ASP A 75 18.22 -1.44 15.66
CA ASP A 75 19.28 -0.77 16.40
C ASP A 75 20.53 -0.52 15.54
N LYS A 76 21.52 0.15 16.14
CA LYS A 76 22.79 0.51 15.49
C LYS A 76 23.65 -0.69 15.07
N ASP A 77 23.40 -1.86 15.65
CA ASP A 77 24.13 -3.09 15.40
C ASP A 77 23.37 -3.99 14.39
N GLY A 78 22.27 -3.49 13.82
CA GLY A 78 21.45 -4.17 12.82
C GLY A 78 20.49 -5.22 13.40
N LYS A 79 20.25 -5.19 14.72
CA LYS A 79 19.27 -6.06 15.36
C LYS A 79 17.88 -5.45 15.32
N GLY A 80 16.91 -6.29 14.98
CA GLY A 80 15.53 -5.87 14.83
C GLY A 80 15.31 -4.99 13.62
N GLY A 81 14.04 -4.65 13.43
CA GLY A 81 13.60 -3.77 12.36
C GLY A 81 12.74 -4.47 11.32
N ILE A 82 12.15 -3.67 10.44
CA ILE A 82 11.18 -4.14 9.46
C ILE A 82 11.78 -4.21 8.06
N TYR A 83 11.66 -5.37 7.43
CA TYR A 83 11.80 -5.52 5.98
C TYR A 83 10.44 -5.34 5.32
N ASN A 84 10.30 -4.25 4.56
CA ASN A 84 9.05 -3.81 3.96
C ASN A 84 9.06 -4.10 2.46
N PHE A 85 8.60 -5.28 2.07
CA PHE A 85 8.66 -5.78 0.69
C PHE A 85 7.25 -5.86 0.10
N VAL A 86 6.84 -4.84 -0.64
CA VAL A 86 5.45 -4.74 -1.12
C VAL A 86 5.41 -4.54 -2.62
N THR A 87 4.56 -5.34 -3.26
CA THR A 87 4.22 -5.19 -4.67
C THR A 87 2.88 -4.51 -4.78
N LYS A 88 2.84 -3.31 -5.39
CA LYS A 88 1.59 -2.59 -5.65
C LYS A 88 1.41 -2.36 -7.15
N ARG A 89 0.23 -2.69 -7.68
CA ARG A 89 -0.08 -2.54 -9.09
C ARG A 89 -1.53 -2.16 -9.31
N GLY A 90 -1.73 -1.11 -10.10
CA GLY A 90 -3.03 -0.67 -10.58
C GLY A 90 -3.22 -0.99 -12.06
N LYS A 91 -4.45 -1.33 -12.45
CA LYS A 91 -4.89 -1.42 -13.85
C LYS A 91 -5.94 -0.34 -14.09
N CYS A 92 -5.65 0.55 -15.04
CA CYS A 92 -6.41 1.76 -15.30
C CYS A 92 -7.07 1.67 -16.70
N MET A 93 -8.40 1.63 -16.74
CA MET A 93 -9.17 1.55 -17.99
C MET A 93 -9.46 2.95 -18.59
N GLU A 94 -10.27 3.02 -19.65
CA GLU A 94 -10.56 4.26 -20.38
C GLU A 94 -11.08 5.37 -19.45
N ASN A 95 -10.50 6.57 -19.54
CA ASN A 95 -10.79 7.73 -18.70
C ASN A 95 -10.70 7.48 -17.17
N ALA A 96 -10.09 6.37 -16.74
CA ALA A 96 -9.93 6.05 -15.33
C ALA A 96 -8.70 6.75 -14.73
N ARG A 97 -8.67 6.88 -13.39
CA ARG A 97 -7.55 7.47 -12.66
C ARG A 97 -7.19 6.63 -11.44
N ILE A 98 -5.90 6.34 -11.29
CA ILE A 98 -5.34 5.74 -10.07
C ILE A 98 -4.29 6.70 -9.52
N SER A 99 -4.46 7.08 -8.26
CA SER A 99 -3.50 7.90 -7.52
C SER A 99 -2.98 7.11 -6.32
N TRP A 100 -1.66 6.95 -6.28
CA TRP A 100 -0.93 6.48 -5.11
C TRP A 100 -0.48 7.69 -4.31
N THR A 101 -0.52 7.60 -2.99
CA THR A 101 0.08 8.61 -2.10
C THR A 101 0.69 7.90 -0.91
N GLN A 102 1.95 8.18 -0.60
CA GLN A 102 2.71 7.38 0.35
C GLN A 102 3.52 8.25 1.29
N VAL A 103 3.40 7.99 2.58
CA VAL A 103 4.26 8.54 3.64
C VAL A 103 4.77 7.39 4.48
N GLU A 104 6.07 7.15 4.46
CA GLU A 104 6.66 5.97 5.06
C GLU A 104 7.98 6.29 5.73
N THR A 105 8.18 5.76 6.94
CA THR A 105 9.39 6.01 7.73
C THR A 105 9.77 4.80 8.57
N GLY A 106 11.06 4.73 8.93
CA GLY A 106 11.56 3.84 9.99
C GLY A 106 11.64 2.37 9.64
N SER A 107 11.72 1.96 8.38
CA SER A 107 12.02 0.55 8.04
C SER A 107 13.52 0.32 7.98
N ALA A 108 13.97 -0.90 8.28
CA ALA A 108 15.37 -1.29 8.10
C ALA A 108 15.70 -1.37 6.59
N ILE A 109 14.79 -1.96 5.82
CA ILE A 109 14.85 -2.00 4.35
C ILE A 109 13.44 -1.80 3.80
N THR A 110 13.29 -0.92 2.81
CA THR A 110 12.09 -0.81 1.99
C THR A 110 12.39 -1.21 0.57
N TRP A 111 11.59 -2.13 0.04
CA TRP A 111 11.63 -2.53 -1.36
C TRP A 111 10.23 -2.50 -1.96
N LYS A 112 9.90 -1.39 -2.63
CA LYS A 112 8.57 -1.13 -3.17
C LYS A 112 8.62 -0.38 -4.49
N TYR A 113 7.79 -0.84 -5.43
CA TYR A 113 7.58 -0.19 -6.71
C TYR A 113 6.09 -0.17 -7.05
N PRO A 114 5.34 0.82 -6.54
CA PRO A 114 3.98 1.05 -6.98
C PRO A 114 3.97 1.32 -8.48
N SER A 115 2.99 0.75 -9.16
CA SER A 115 2.89 0.84 -10.62
C SER A 115 1.45 1.02 -11.05
N VAL A 116 1.25 1.64 -12.22
CA VAL A 116 -0.04 1.72 -12.90
C VAL A 116 0.14 1.26 -14.34
N ILE A 117 -0.67 0.30 -14.76
CA ILE A 117 -0.83 -0.08 -16.16
C ILE A 117 -1.92 0.82 -16.75
N LEU A 118 -1.50 1.75 -17.60
CA LEU A 118 -2.37 2.64 -18.36
C LEU A 118 -2.89 1.91 -19.59
N GLN A 119 -3.97 1.14 -19.41
CA GLN A 119 -4.46 0.20 -20.44
C GLN A 119 -5.53 0.82 -21.34
N GLY A 120 -6.31 1.79 -20.85
CA GLY A 120 -7.33 2.47 -21.64
C GLY A 120 -6.93 3.88 -22.07
N ASP A 121 -7.60 4.41 -23.10
CA ASP A 121 -7.39 5.77 -23.59
C ASP A 121 -7.67 6.80 -22.49
N ASN A 122 -6.86 7.86 -22.45
CA ASN A 122 -6.93 8.94 -21.45
C ASN A 122 -6.84 8.45 -19.99
N SER A 123 -6.32 7.24 -19.74
CA SER A 123 -6.08 6.76 -18.38
C SER A 123 -4.94 7.52 -17.71
N ILE A 124 -5.06 7.73 -16.39
CA ILE A 124 -4.12 8.54 -15.61
C ILE A 124 -3.58 7.73 -14.43
N GLY A 125 -2.27 7.79 -14.22
CA GLY A 125 -1.57 7.25 -13.06
C GLY A 125 -0.78 8.35 -12.34
N GLU A 126 -0.93 8.45 -11.03
CA GLU A 126 -0.24 9.44 -10.18
C GLU A 126 0.41 8.76 -8.97
N PHE A 127 1.49 9.35 -8.45
CA PHE A 127 2.33 8.80 -7.39
C PHE A 127 2.76 9.86 -6.38
#